data_AF-A0A2E9CX15-F1
#
_entry.id   AF-A0A2E9CX15-F1
#
_cell.length_a   1.000
_cell.length_b   1.000
_cell.length_c   1.000
_cell.angle_alpha   90.00
_cell.angle_beta   90.00
_cell.angle_gamma   90.00
#
_symmetry.space_group_name_H-M   'P 1'
#
loop_
_entity.id
_entity.type
_entity.pdbx_description
1 polymer ?
#
loop_
_entity_poly.entity_id
_entity_poly.type
_entity_poly.pdbx_seq_one_letter_code
_entity_poly.pdbx_strand_id
1 'polypeptide(L)'
;MKSFKFLLAFLLFLPFQSKSLNVFEMSLIGTGVGLVYYQYFDNSLDYESDMSKKIDLINEFYDSKKATIANKKFYNLPIQEQLLVIEDLYLLNN
;
A
#
# COMPACT_ATOMS: atom_id res chain seq x y z
N MET A 1 -13.37 -39.22 15.55
CA MET A 1 -12.35 -40.26 15.23
C MET A 1 -11.53 -39.99 13.97
N LYS A 2 -12.03 -39.27 12.94
CA LYS A 2 -11.25 -38.97 11.73
C LYS A 2 -10.04 -38.06 11.99
N SER A 3 -10.22 -37.02 12.83
CA SER A 3 -9.15 -36.09 13.25
C SER A 3 -8.00 -36.78 14.00
N PHE A 4 -8.29 -37.78 14.82
CA PHE A 4 -7.27 -38.55 15.55
C PHE A 4 -6.36 -39.36 14.60
N LYS A 5 -6.92 -39.92 13.52
CA LYS A 5 -6.15 -40.67 12.51
C LYS A 5 -5.18 -39.76 11.75
N PHE A 6 -5.59 -38.52 11.44
CA PHE A 6 -4.73 -37.52 10.82
C PHE A 6 -3.59 -37.08 11.74
N LEU A 7 -3.89 -36.87 13.02
CA LEU A 7 -2.90 -36.48 14.03
C LEU A 7 -1.85 -37.59 14.24
N LEU A 8 -2.29 -38.84 14.25
CA LEU A 8 -1.41 -40.00 14.35
C LEU A 8 -0.54 -40.17 13.09
N ALA A 9 -1.10 -39.97 11.90
CA ALA A 9 -0.35 -40.01 10.65
C ALA A 9 0.73 -38.91 10.62
N PHE A 10 0.41 -37.70 11.05
CA PHE A 10 1.36 -36.59 11.13
C PHE A 10 2.55 -36.90 12.07
N LEU A 11 2.28 -37.54 13.21
CA LEU A 11 3.30 -37.93 14.19
C LEU A 11 4.26 -39.00 13.66
N LEU A 12 3.79 -39.90 12.79
CA LEU A 12 4.62 -40.98 12.21
C LEU A 12 5.58 -40.47 11.12
N PHE A 13 5.31 -39.31 10.51
CA PHE A 13 6.18 -38.70 9.49
C PHE A 13 7.16 -37.67 10.07
N LEU A 14 7.18 -37.46 11.39
CA LEU A 14 8.18 -36.61 12.02
C LEU A 14 9.56 -37.31 11.94
N PRO A 15 10.60 -36.66 11.40
CA PRO A 15 11.94 -37.25 11.35
C PRO A 15 12.45 -37.49 12.77
N PHE A 16 12.69 -38.76 13.13
CA PHE A 16 13.14 -39.20 14.46
C PHE A 16 14.56 -38.74 14.83
N GLN A 17 15.23 -37.93 14.01
CA GLN A 17 16.48 -37.30 14.37
C GLN A 17 16.22 -35.89 14.92
N SER A 18 16.10 -35.82 16.25
CA SER A 18 16.18 -34.54 16.95
C SER A 18 17.65 -34.11 17.03
N LYS A 19 18.07 -33.22 16.13
CA LYS A 19 19.21 -32.35 16.44
C LYS A 19 18.65 -31.25 17.33
N SER A 20 19.12 -31.15 18.58
CA SER A 20 18.71 -30.04 19.44
C SER A 20 19.10 -28.75 18.76
N LEU A 21 18.14 -27.87 18.50
CA LEU A 21 18.48 -26.52 18.04
C LEU A 21 19.30 -25.85 19.14
N ASN A 22 20.46 -25.31 18.77
CA ASN A 22 21.20 -24.45 19.66
C ASN A 22 20.37 -23.18 19.92
N VAL A 23 20.55 -22.53 21.07
CA VAL A 23 19.94 -21.23 21.41
C VAL A 23 20.17 -20.21 20.30
N PHE A 24 21.33 -20.26 19.64
CA PHE A 24 21.61 -19.43 18.47
C PHE A 24 20.67 -19.71 17.29
N GLU A 25 20.49 -20.97 16.91
CA GLU A 25 19.60 -21.37 15.81
C GLU A 25 18.14 -21.04 16.13
N MET A 26 17.73 -21.25 17.38
CA MET A 26 16.40 -20.88 17.86
C MET A 26 16.18 -19.36 17.78
N SER A 27 17.21 -18.57 18.13
CA SER A 27 17.15 -17.11 18.03
C SER A 27 17.05 -16.64 16.58
N LEU A 28 17.79 -17.26 15.66
CA LEU A 28 17.73 -16.96 14.22
C LEU A 28 16.37 -17.28 13.61
N ILE A 29 15.76 -18.40 14.01
CA ILE A 29 14.40 -18.73 13.57
C ILE A 29 13.41 -17.72 14.15
N GLY A 30 13.52 -17.38 15.44
CA GLY A 30 12.66 -16.39 16.07
C GLY A 30 12.73 -15.02 15.41
N THR A 31 13.93 -14.51 15.17
CA THR A 31 14.12 -13.21 14.49
C THR A 31 13.71 -13.27 13.02
N GLY A 32 14.07 -14.34 12.31
CA GLY A 32 13.69 -14.54 10.91
C GLY A 32 12.18 -14.60 10.71
N VAL A 33 11.47 -15.36 11.55
CA VAL A 33 10.00 -15.44 11.51
C VAL A 33 9.36 -14.09 11.84
N GLY A 34 9.90 -13.37 12.83
CA GLY A 34 9.43 -12.02 13.19
C GLY A 34 9.60 -11.01 12.05
N LEU A 35 10.73 -11.05 11.35
CA LEU A 35 11.00 -10.17 10.20
C LEU A 35 10.09 -10.48 9.02
N VAL A 36 9.91 -11.76 8.67
CA VAL A 36 9.01 -12.17 7.58
C VAL A 36 7.56 -11.82 7.91
N TYR A 37 7.13 -12.03 9.16
CA TYR A 37 5.80 -11.62 9.62
C TYR A 37 5.62 -10.10 9.48
N TYR A 38 6.57 -9.32 9.97
CA TYR A 38 6.50 -7.86 9.89
C TYR A 38 6.43 -7.40 8.43
N GLN A 39 7.26 -7.97 7.55
CA GLN A 39 7.28 -7.61 6.14
C GLN A 39 6.01 -8.05 5.38
N TYR A 40 5.42 -9.18 5.73
CA TYR A 40 4.18 -9.65 5.11
C TYR A 40 2.97 -8.78 5.47
N PHE A 41 2.93 -8.26 6.70
CA PHE A 41 1.85 -7.40 7.19
C PHE A 41 2.19 -5.90 7.12
N ASP A 42 3.29 -5.55 6.45
CA ASP A 42 3.66 -4.16 6.25
C ASP A 42 2.82 -3.55 5.12
N ASN A 43 1.70 -2.92 5.50
CA ASN A 43 0.83 -2.17 4.60
C ASN A 43 1.37 -0.76 4.32
N SER A 44 2.66 -0.49 4.58
CA SER A 44 3.29 0.81 4.31
C SER A 44 3.19 1.24 2.83
N LEU A 45 3.07 0.29 1.91
CA LEU A 45 2.85 0.54 0.48
C LEU A 45 1.37 0.75 0.10
N ASP A 46 0.43 0.31 0.93
CA ASP A 46 -1.02 0.62 0.80
C ASP A 46 -1.33 2.03 1.34
N TYR A 47 -0.35 2.71 1.93
CA TYR A 47 -0.46 4.12 2.26
C TYR A 47 -0.41 4.95 0.97
N GLU A 48 -1.59 5.23 0.44
CA GLU A 48 -1.76 6.19 -0.64
C GLU A 48 -1.23 7.56 -0.19
N SER A 49 -0.04 7.90 -0.69
CA SER A 49 0.62 9.15 -0.33
C SER A 49 -0.24 10.35 -0.71
N ASP A 50 -0.18 11.44 0.05
CA ASP A 50 -0.85 12.70 -0.29
C ASP A 50 -0.45 13.20 -1.69
N MET A 51 0.72 12.81 -2.17
CA MET A 51 1.17 13.08 -3.54
C MET A 51 0.37 12.31 -4.58
N SER A 52 0.08 11.03 -4.32
CA SER A 52 -0.75 10.18 -5.19
C SER A 52 -2.16 10.75 -5.33
N LYS A 53 -2.77 11.15 -4.20
CA LYS A 53 -4.10 11.80 -4.18
C LYS A 53 -4.12 13.11 -4.97
N LYS A 54 -3.06 13.91 -4.90
CA LYS A 54 -2.92 15.15 -5.67
C LYS A 54 -2.77 14.87 -7.16
N ILE A 55 -1.99 13.85 -7.53
CA ILE A 55 -1.82 13.43 -8.93
C ILE A 55 -3.16 12.95 -9.50
N ASP A 56 -3.93 12.16 -8.75
CA ASP A 56 -5.24 11.68 -9.19
C ASP A 56 -6.25 12.83 -9.38
N LEU A 57 -6.26 13.82 -8.47
CA LEU A 57 -7.09 15.03 -8.65
C LEU A 57 -6.66 15.87 -9.86
N ILE A 58 -5.36 16.00 -10.12
CA ILE A 58 -4.83 16.69 -11.30
C ILE A 58 -5.24 15.93 -12.57
N ASN A 59 -5.10 14.60 -12.58
CA ASN A 59 -5.51 13.76 -13.70
C ASN A 59 -7.02 13.87 -13.96
N GLU A 60 -7.86 13.81 -12.92
CA GLU A 60 -9.29 14.01 -13.04
C GLU A 60 -9.63 15.42 -13.56
N PHE A 61 -8.89 16.45 -13.14
CA PHE A 61 -9.06 17.81 -13.65
C PHE A 61 -8.67 17.93 -15.14
N TYR A 62 -7.55 17.32 -15.54
CA TYR A 62 -7.11 17.28 -16.93
C TYR A 62 -8.07 16.49 -17.82
N ASP A 63 -8.59 15.35 -17.34
CA ASP A 63 -9.62 14.58 -18.02
C ASP A 63 -10.94 15.36 -18.11
N SER A 64 -11.22 16.20 -17.10
CA SER A 64 -12.37 17.10 -17.08
C SER A 64 -12.20 18.39 -17.89
N LYS A 65 -11.02 18.68 -18.50
CA LYS A 65 -10.77 19.90 -19.33
C LYS A 65 -11.72 20.06 -20.54
N LYS A 66 -12.74 19.20 -20.71
CA LYS A 66 -13.86 19.41 -21.63
C LYS A 66 -15.13 20.00 -21.01
N ALA A 67 -15.23 20.12 -19.68
CA ALA A 67 -16.42 20.63 -19.01
C ALA A 67 -16.11 21.95 -18.32
N THR A 68 -16.78 23.01 -18.80
CA THR A 68 -16.88 24.35 -18.21
C THR A 68 -16.70 24.32 -16.68
N ILE A 69 -15.57 24.81 -16.17
CA ILE A 69 -15.35 24.91 -14.73
C ILE A 69 -16.45 25.80 -14.17
N ALA A 70 -17.34 25.23 -13.34
CA ALA A 70 -18.38 26.01 -12.69
C ALA A 70 -17.71 27.09 -11.83
N ASN A 71 -18.13 28.35 -11.98
CA ASN A 71 -17.50 29.52 -11.33
C ASN A 71 -17.33 29.34 -9.81
N LYS A 72 -18.28 28.65 -9.16
CA LYS A 72 -18.24 28.30 -7.74
C LYS A 72 -17.06 27.37 -7.36
N LYS A 73 -16.66 26.49 -8.27
CA LYS A 73 -15.54 25.56 -8.07
C LYS A 73 -14.19 26.29 -8.18
N PHE A 74 -14.08 27.28 -9.07
CA PHE A 74 -12.87 28.11 -9.23
C PHE A 74 -12.57 28.94 -7.97
N TYR A 75 -13.55 29.66 -7.43
CA TYR A 75 -13.34 30.51 -6.24
C TYR A 75 -13.06 29.73 -4.95
N ASN A 76 -13.38 28.44 -4.92
CA ASN A 76 -13.10 27.57 -3.79
C ASN A 76 -11.69 26.95 -3.82
N LEU A 77 -10.90 27.18 -4.88
CA LEU A 77 -9.53 26.69 -4.96
C LEU A 77 -8.57 27.56 -4.13
N PRO A 78 -7.46 27.01 -3.63
CA PRO A 78 -6.33 27.78 -3.13
C PRO A 78 -5.83 28.79 -4.17
N ILE A 79 -5.36 29.95 -3.72
CA ILE A 79 -4.92 31.07 -4.58
C ILE A 79 -3.87 30.64 -5.62
N GLN A 80 -2.98 29.73 -5.27
CA GLN A 80 -1.93 29.22 -6.17
C GLN A 80 -2.53 28.46 -7.35
N GLU A 81 -3.56 27.66 -7.10
CA GLU A 81 -4.25 26.90 -8.15
C GLU A 81 -5.12 27.80 -9.01
N GLN A 82 -5.73 28.83 -8.42
CA GLN A 82 -6.45 29.87 -9.19
C GLN A 82 -5.51 30.58 -10.18
N LEU A 83 -4.30 30.92 -9.75
CA LEU A 83 -3.29 31.58 -10.60
C LEU A 83 -2.85 30.69 -11.76
N LEU A 84 -2.63 29.39 -11.52
CA LEU A 84 -2.27 28.42 -12.57
C LEU A 84 -3.37 28.29 -13.62
N VAL A 85 -4.64 28.23 -13.19
CA VAL A 85 -5.78 28.16 -14.12
C VAL A 85 -5.89 29.44 -14.95
N ILE A 86 -5.65 30.61 -14.36
CA ILE A 86 -5.63 31.88 -15.10
C ILE A 86 -4.51 31.90 -16.14
N GLU A 87 -3.31 31.43 -15.79
CA GLU A 87 -2.15 31.35 -16.69
C GLU A 87 -2.42 30.41 -17.88
N ASP A 88 -2.94 29.20 -17.61
CA ASP A 88 -3.34 28.24 -18.64
C ASP A 88 -4.38 28.83 -19.61
N LEU A 89 -5.38 29.55 -19.09
CA LEU A 89 -6.40 30.21 -19.91
C LEU A 89 -5.83 31.36 -20.76
N TYR A 90 -4.87 32.11 -20.22
CA TYR A 90 -4.18 33.16 -20.96
C TYR A 90 -3.33 32.60 -22.10
N LEU A 91 -2.64 31.48 -21.87
CA LEU A 91 -1.83 30.78 -22.87
C LEU A 91 -2.66 30.08 -23.95
N LEU A 92 -3.90 29.67 -23.65
CA LEU A 92 -4.81 29.09 -24.64
C LEU A 92 -5.44 30.11 -25.59
N ASN A 93 -5.50 31.38 -25.18
CA ASN A 93 -6.21 32.44 -25.90
C ASN A 93 -5.26 33.41 -26.63
N ASN A 94 -3.95 33.15 -26.58
CA ASN A 94 -2.87 33.81 -27.33
C ASN A 94 -2.09 32.75 -28.12
#